data_AF-A0A932T0C9-F1
#
_entry.id   AF-A0A932T0C9-F1
#
_cell.length_a   1.000
_cell.length_b   1.000
_cell.length_c   1.000
_cell.angle_alpha   90.00
_cell.angle_beta   90.00
_cell.angle_gamma   90.00
#
_symmetry.space_group_name_H-M   'P 1'
#
loop_
_entity.id
_entity.type
_entity.pdbx_description
1 polymer ?
#
loop_
_entity_poly.entity_id
_entity_poly.type
_entity_poly.pdbx_seq_one_letter_code
_entity_poly.pdbx_strand_id
1 'polypeptide(L)'
;MSLNLVRTWVTGMFSNATAARDAMGVFEQAASRGVEVTLIFGPALMKNGHCCLAHWTGDELATLKLSPSQQESFGIKQGTLYQDFEPWESPELPPLRRVSLTGVRVDDRRQHHSGKALSGVFTYETRETTESTVLRCALRAKSFRPWMPRRVAGCCHVNLVGRQGEAPFSFESPNPGQNPEVSPGPLVVFFQLVSIKNWSITDTWQRISNVLVRVVEIG
;
A
#
# COMPACT_ATOMS: atom_id res chain seq x y z
N MET A 1 6.02 6.75 -17.18
CA MET A 1 5.66 8.06 -16.59
C MET A 1 5.72 8.08 -15.04
N SER A 2 6.27 7.05 -14.39
CA SER A 2 6.17 6.87 -12.92
C SER A 2 7.46 7.18 -12.15
N LEU A 3 8.64 6.87 -12.71
CA LEU A 3 9.93 7.18 -12.08
C LEU A 3 10.22 8.67 -11.93
N ASN A 4 9.64 9.53 -12.76
CA ASN A 4 9.79 10.99 -12.61
C ASN A 4 9.10 11.49 -11.34
N LEU A 5 7.95 10.91 -10.97
CA LEU A 5 7.26 11.25 -9.72
C LEU A 5 8.11 10.83 -8.51
N VAL A 6 8.67 9.63 -8.57
CA VAL A 6 9.62 9.13 -7.57
C VAL A 6 10.83 10.05 -7.47
N ARG A 7 11.42 10.46 -8.60
CA ARG A 7 12.58 11.36 -8.64
C ARG A 7 12.29 12.70 -7.96
N THR A 8 11.15 13.32 -8.28
CA THR A 8 10.73 14.57 -7.65
C THR A 8 10.57 14.39 -6.14
N TRP A 9 9.91 13.30 -5.73
CA TRP A 9 9.70 13.00 -4.32
C TRP A 9 11.02 12.77 -3.57
N VAL A 10 11.92 11.93 -4.08
CA VAL A 10 13.23 11.67 -3.47
C VAL A 10 14.07 12.95 -3.36
N THR A 11 14.11 13.77 -4.41
CA THR A 11 14.85 15.05 -4.36
C THR A 11 14.30 15.99 -3.30
N GLY A 12 12.98 15.97 -3.09
CA GLY A 12 12.30 16.76 -2.07
C GLY A 12 12.58 16.28 -0.64
N MET A 13 12.68 14.97 -0.42
CA MET A 13 12.57 14.37 0.91
C MET A 13 13.90 14.08 1.62
N PHE A 14 14.99 13.86 0.89
CA PHE A 14 16.26 13.40 1.48
C PHE A 14 17.23 14.55 1.78
N SER A 15 17.83 14.51 2.98
CA SER A 15 18.83 15.49 3.41
C SER A 15 20.20 15.26 2.76
N ASN A 16 20.50 14.00 2.42
CA ASN A 16 21.79 13.56 1.89
C ASN A 16 21.65 13.08 0.44
N ALA A 17 22.50 13.59 -0.45
CA ALA A 17 22.54 13.22 -1.87
C ALA A 17 22.86 11.73 -2.11
N THR A 18 23.65 11.10 -1.25
CA THR A 18 23.94 9.65 -1.30
C THR A 18 22.69 8.84 -0.99
N ALA A 19 21.99 9.17 0.11
CA ALA A 19 20.76 8.48 0.48
C ALA A 19 19.65 8.66 -0.58
N ALA A 20 19.58 9.86 -1.19
CA ALA A 20 18.69 10.13 -2.32
C ALA A 20 19.04 9.24 -3.54
N ARG A 21 20.33 9.10 -3.86
CA ARG A 21 20.79 8.25 -4.96
C ARG A 21 20.50 6.78 -4.69
N ASP A 22 20.77 6.30 -3.50
CA ASP A 22 20.51 4.92 -3.10
C ASP A 22 19.02 4.60 -3.20
N ALA A 23 18.16 5.49 -2.68
CA ALA A 23 16.71 5.36 -2.80
C ALA A 23 16.24 5.32 -4.26
N MET A 24 16.75 6.22 -5.11
CA MET A 24 16.44 6.21 -6.55
C MET A 24 16.89 4.91 -7.23
N GLY A 25 18.09 4.42 -6.91
CA GLY A 25 18.62 3.19 -7.48
C GLY A 25 17.74 1.98 -7.17
N VAL A 26 17.13 1.94 -5.98
CA VAL A 26 16.17 0.88 -5.62
C VAL A 26 14.90 0.95 -6.46
N PHE A 27 14.32 2.14 -6.67
CA PHE A 27 13.14 2.29 -7.54
C PHE A 27 13.45 1.97 -9.01
N GLU A 28 14.62 2.37 -9.51
CA GLU A 28 15.07 2.04 -10.87
C GLU A 28 15.28 0.53 -11.02
N GLN A 29 15.84 -0.13 -10.01
CA GLN A 29 15.95 -1.58 -9.98
C GLN A 29 14.58 -2.25 -10.00
N ALA A 30 13.62 -1.76 -9.21
CA ALA A 30 12.24 -2.27 -9.21
C ALA A 30 11.59 -2.11 -10.60
N ALA A 31 11.77 -0.95 -11.24
CA ALA A 31 11.25 -0.68 -12.57
C ALA A 31 11.83 -1.65 -13.62
N SER A 32 13.15 -1.87 -13.58
CA SER A 32 13.84 -2.77 -14.52
C SER A 32 13.39 -4.23 -14.41
N ARG A 33 12.91 -4.62 -13.23
CA ARG A 33 12.43 -5.96 -12.93
C ARG A 33 10.93 -6.12 -13.10
N GLY A 34 10.20 -5.03 -13.35
CA GLY A 34 8.74 -5.06 -13.36
C GLY A 34 8.18 -5.54 -12.02
N VAL A 35 8.72 -5.03 -10.90
CA VAL A 35 8.29 -5.40 -9.54
C VAL A 35 7.84 -4.18 -8.75
N GLU A 36 7.04 -4.41 -7.73
CA GLU A 36 6.69 -3.38 -6.75
C GLU A 36 7.79 -3.29 -5.69
N VAL A 37 7.89 -2.14 -5.02
CA VAL A 37 8.89 -1.95 -3.97
C VAL A 37 8.36 -1.13 -2.80
N THR A 38 8.67 -1.58 -1.59
CA THR A 38 8.49 -0.81 -0.36
C THR A 38 9.85 -0.40 0.20
N LEU A 39 9.99 0.88 0.54
CA LEU A 39 11.16 1.43 1.21
C LEU A 39 10.80 2.01 2.57
N ILE A 40 11.67 1.82 3.55
CA ILE A 40 11.63 2.54 4.84
C ILE A 40 12.91 3.34 4.98
N PHE A 41 12.77 4.61 5.36
CA PHE A 41 13.88 5.52 5.57
C PHE A 41 13.95 5.95 7.02
N GLY A 42 15.09 5.71 7.66
CA GLY A 42 15.37 6.24 8.98
C GLY A 42 15.39 7.78 9.01
N PRO A 43 15.01 8.40 10.14
CA PRO A 43 14.87 9.85 10.28
C PRO A 43 16.12 10.67 9.92
N ALA A 44 17.34 10.17 10.15
CA ALA A 44 18.57 10.90 9.82
C ALA A 44 18.82 11.04 8.31
N LEU A 45 18.18 10.20 7.49
CA LEU A 45 18.27 10.27 6.02
C LEU A 45 17.32 11.31 5.42
N MET A 46 16.38 11.83 6.22
CA MET A 46 15.25 12.64 5.77
C MET A 46 15.41 14.11 6.17
N LYS A 47 15.05 15.06 5.29
CA LYS A 47 15.18 16.51 5.56
C LYS A 47 14.41 16.97 6.80
N ASN A 48 13.27 16.33 7.06
CA ASN A 48 12.40 16.71 8.16
C ASN A 48 12.69 15.92 9.46
N GLY A 49 13.70 15.05 9.48
CA GLY A 49 14.04 14.26 10.67
C GLY A 49 12.99 13.22 11.05
N HIS A 50 12.08 12.85 10.15
CA HIS A 50 11.06 11.85 10.41
C HIS A 50 11.21 10.65 9.51
N CYS A 51 10.99 9.46 10.07
CA CYS A 51 10.90 8.24 9.29
C CYS A 51 9.77 8.34 8.27
N CYS A 52 10.02 7.80 7.08
CA CYS A 52 9.03 7.67 6.03
C CYS A 52 9.00 6.25 5.48
N LEU A 53 7.79 5.73 5.24
CA LEU A 53 7.59 4.57 4.39
C LEU A 53 7.13 5.05 3.01
N ALA A 54 7.69 4.47 1.96
CA ALA A 54 7.23 4.65 0.60
C ALA A 54 6.91 3.28 -0.01
N HIS A 55 5.80 3.17 -0.73
CA HIS A 55 5.47 2.00 -1.52
C HIS A 55 5.17 2.43 -2.95
N TRP A 56 5.84 1.79 -3.90
CA TRP A 56 5.75 2.09 -5.31
C TRP A 56 5.29 0.86 -6.08
N THR A 57 4.22 1.04 -6.85
CA THR A 57 3.52 -0.04 -7.56
C THR A 57 3.92 -0.17 -9.03
N GLY A 58 4.93 0.60 -9.47
CA GLY A 58 5.23 0.81 -10.88
C GLY A 58 4.50 2.02 -11.48
N ASP A 59 3.33 2.40 -10.95
CA ASP A 59 2.48 3.46 -11.50
C ASP A 59 2.14 4.57 -10.49
N GLU A 60 2.07 4.23 -9.21
CA GLU A 60 1.76 5.14 -8.10
C GLU A 60 2.80 5.02 -6.98
N LEU A 61 2.95 6.11 -6.22
CA LEU A 61 3.79 6.19 -5.03
C LEU A 61 2.93 6.59 -3.83
N ALA A 62 2.70 5.67 -2.90
CA ALA A 62 2.13 5.96 -1.59
C ALA A 62 3.24 6.23 -0.59
N THR A 63 3.08 7.28 0.23
CA THR A 63 4.06 7.63 1.25
C THR A 63 3.39 7.88 2.59
N LEU A 64 4.00 7.40 3.67
CA LEU A 64 3.54 7.60 5.03
C LEU A 64 4.68 8.18 5.86
N LYS A 65 4.43 9.33 6.48
CA LYS A 65 5.28 9.89 7.52
C LYS A 65 4.87 9.27 8.86
N LEU A 66 5.81 8.69 9.59
CA LEU A 66 5.54 8.09 10.90
C LEU A 66 5.67 9.11 12.03
N SER A 67 4.79 9.01 13.04
CA SER A 67 4.95 9.73 14.31
C SER A 67 6.17 9.21 15.08
N PRO A 68 6.75 10.00 16.02
CA PRO A 68 7.83 9.52 16.87
C PRO A 68 7.50 8.23 17.64
N SER A 69 6.27 8.12 18.18
CA SER A 69 5.81 6.90 18.86
C SER A 69 5.78 5.69 17.94
N GLN A 70 5.29 5.84 16.71
CA GLN A 70 5.30 4.76 15.72
C GLN A 70 6.73 4.33 15.37
N GLN A 71 7.65 5.29 15.19
CA GLN A 71 9.05 5.01 14.88
C GLN A 71 9.72 4.18 15.98
N GLU A 72 9.49 4.56 17.23
CA GLU A 72 9.99 3.85 18.41
C GLU A 72 9.43 2.43 18.48
N SER A 73 8.10 2.29 18.38
CA SER A 73 7.45 0.98 18.37
C SER A 73 7.88 0.10 17.20
N PHE A 74 8.22 0.70 16.05
CA PHE A 74 8.72 -0.02 14.88
C PHE A 74 10.21 -0.40 14.96
N GLY A 75 10.96 0.11 15.94
CA GLY A 75 12.39 -0.16 16.09
C GLY A 75 13.24 0.31 14.89
N ILE A 76 12.79 1.35 14.17
CA ILE A 76 13.48 1.82 12.96
C ILE A 76 14.72 2.61 13.36
N LYS A 77 15.90 2.11 12.97
CA LYS A 77 17.17 2.78 13.25
C LYS A 77 17.33 4.06 12.41
N GLN A 78 17.94 5.08 13.01
CA GLN A 78 18.06 6.45 12.48
C GLN A 78 18.64 6.53 11.06
N GLY A 79 19.61 5.69 10.71
CA GLY A 79 20.32 5.72 9.42
C GLY A 79 20.05 4.54 8.50
N THR A 80 18.99 3.77 8.72
CA THR A 80 18.75 2.54 7.94
C THR A 80 17.81 2.79 6.76
N LEU A 81 18.16 2.16 5.63
CA LEU A 81 17.31 1.99 4.45
C LEU A 81 16.87 0.53 4.39
N TYR A 82 15.58 0.27 4.59
CA TYR A 82 15.00 -1.06 4.37
C TYR A 82 14.34 -1.11 3.00
N GLN A 83 14.52 -2.21 2.28
CA GLN A 83 13.92 -2.45 0.96
C GLN A 83 13.26 -3.82 0.89
N ASP A 84 12.13 -3.89 0.22
CA ASP A 84 11.35 -5.10 -0.02
C ASP A 84 10.81 -5.07 -1.44
N PHE A 85 11.24 -6.02 -2.28
CA PHE A 85 10.82 -6.14 -3.68
C PHE A 85 9.80 -7.26 -3.82
N GLU A 86 8.74 -7.04 -4.60
CA GLU A 86 7.67 -8.02 -4.77
C GLU A 86 7.35 -8.29 -6.23
N PRO A 87 7.29 -9.58 -6.63
CA PRO A 87 6.92 -9.94 -7.98
C PRO A 87 5.54 -9.38 -8.32
N TRP A 88 5.41 -8.89 -9.54
CA TRP A 88 4.15 -8.38 -10.06
C TRP A 88 3.31 -9.55 -10.58
N GLU A 89 2.22 -9.87 -9.89
CA GLU A 89 1.39 -11.05 -10.17
C GLU A 89 0.22 -10.80 -11.14
N SER A 90 0.27 -9.77 -12.00
CA SER A 90 -0.89 -9.41 -12.84
C SER A 90 -0.51 -9.18 -14.30
N PRO A 91 -1.28 -9.72 -15.27
CA PRO A 91 -0.98 -9.60 -16.69
C PRO A 91 -0.94 -8.13 -17.16
N GLU A 92 -0.11 -7.87 -18.18
CA GLU A 92 0.14 -6.57 -18.81
C GLU A 92 -1.11 -6.02 -19.54
N LEU A 93 -2.12 -5.61 -18.78
CA LEU A 93 -3.19 -4.78 -19.31
C LEU A 93 -2.88 -3.31 -19.01
N PRO A 94 -3.09 -2.39 -19.96
CA PRO A 94 -2.88 -0.97 -19.72
C PRO A 94 -3.78 -0.51 -18.54
N PRO A 95 -3.24 0.20 -17.54
CA PRO A 95 -3.99 0.58 -16.37
C PRO A 95 -5.06 1.61 -16.75
N LEU A 96 -6.30 1.33 -16.40
CA LEU A 96 -7.40 2.27 -16.57
C LEU A 96 -7.59 3.03 -15.25
N ARG A 97 -7.31 4.34 -15.28
CA ARG A 97 -7.52 5.26 -14.14
C ARG A 97 -9.00 5.60 -13.99
N ARG A 98 -9.83 4.59 -13.78
CA ARG A 98 -11.29 4.73 -13.67
C ARG A 98 -11.77 4.83 -12.22
N VAL A 99 -10.98 4.33 -11.26
CA VAL A 99 -11.31 4.34 -9.84
C VAL A 99 -10.10 4.75 -9.02
N SER A 100 -10.35 5.55 -7.99
CA SER A 100 -9.35 5.99 -7.01
C SER A 100 -9.87 5.72 -5.61
N LEU A 101 -9.05 5.12 -4.74
CA LEU A 101 -9.29 5.11 -3.30
C LEU A 101 -8.94 6.50 -2.75
N THR A 102 -9.86 7.09 -2.02
CA THR A 102 -9.69 8.41 -1.40
C THR A 102 -9.57 8.34 0.12
N GLY A 103 -10.07 7.25 0.72
CA GLY A 103 -10.01 7.02 2.15
C GLY A 103 -10.07 5.56 2.53
N VAL A 104 -9.54 5.22 3.70
CA VAL A 104 -9.71 3.92 4.36
C VAL A 104 -9.90 4.16 5.85
N ARG A 105 -10.95 3.56 6.39
CA ARG A 105 -11.27 3.46 7.82
C ARG A 105 -11.32 1.98 8.20
N VAL A 106 -10.69 1.64 9.31
CA VAL A 106 -10.71 0.30 9.90
C VAL A 106 -11.66 0.34 11.10
N ASP A 107 -12.59 -0.62 11.16
CA ASP A 107 -13.70 -0.61 12.13
C ASP A 107 -13.25 -0.94 13.56
N ASP A 108 -12.29 -1.86 13.71
CA ASP A 108 -11.75 -2.22 15.03
C ASP A 108 -10.22 -2.09 15.06
N ARG A 109 -9.75 -1.03 15.70
CA ARG A 109 -8.32 -0.74 15.88
C ARG A 109 -7.67 -1.47 17.06
N ARG A 110 -8.42 -2.31 17.79
CA ARG A 110 -7.93 -3.01 19.00
C ARG A 110 -8.04 -4.53 18.90
N GLN A 111 -8.78 -5.08 17.94
CA GLN A 111 -9.11 -6.52 17.90
C GLN A 111 -8.31 -7.41 16.93
N HIS A 112 -7.11 -7.03 16.49
CA HIS A 112 -6.26 -8.00 15.80
C HIS A 112 -5.59 -9.02 16.76
N HIS A 113 -6.37 -9.53 17.72
CA HIS A 113 -6.04 -10.75 18.42
C HIS A 113 -6.19 -11.92 17.44
N SER A 114 -5.10 -12.67 17.28
CA SER A 114 -4.95 -13.95 16.59
C SER A 114 -6.22 -14.51 15.91
N GLY A 115 -6.29 -14.39 14.58
CA GLY A 115 -7.23 -15.16 13.74
C GLY A 115 -8.47 -14.45 13.23
N LYS A 116 -8.74 -13.19 13.62
CA LYS A 116 -9.84 -12.39 13.04
C LYS A 116 -9.39 -11.62 11.80
N ALA A 117 -10.32 -11.44 10.86
CA ALA A 117 -10.12 -10.62 9.66
C ALA A 117 -9.99 -9.13 10.01
N LEU A 118 -9.14 -8.39 9.28
CA LEU A 118 -9.18 -6.94 9.30
C LEU A 118 -10.40 -6.50 8.49
N SER A 119 -11.33 -5.79 9.11
CA SER A 119 -12.50 -5.23 8.44
C SER A 119 -12.54 -3.71 8.53
N GLY A 120 -13.23 -3.12 7.57
CA GLY A 120 -13.40 -1.69 7.52
C GLY A 120 -14.18 -1.23 6.30
N VAL A 121 -14.07 0.05 6.03
CA VAL A 121 -14.70 0.73 4.91
C VAL A 121 -13.64 1.53 4.17
N PHE A 122 -13.60 1.40 2.84
CA PHE A 122 -12.86 2.36 2.02
C PHE A 122 -13.81 3.31 1.29
N THR A 123 -13.34 4.52 1.07
CA THR A 123 -13.99 5.55 0.27
C THR A 123 -13.33 5.59 -1.09
N TYR A 124 -14.14 5.69 -2.14
CA TYR A 124 -13.64 5.71 -3.51
C TYR A 124 -14.38 6.75 -4.36
N GLU A 125 -13.72 7.14 -5.44
CA GLU A 125 -14.26 7.97 -6.52
C GLU A 125 -14.03 7.26 -7.85
N THR A 126 -15.04 7.29 -8.73
CA THR A 126 -14.97 6.77 -10.10
C THR A 126 -15.13 7.89 -11.11
N ARG A 127 -14.49 7.74 -12.27
CA ARG A 127 -14.64 8.65 -13.41
C ARG A 127 -15.73 8.21 -14.39
N GLU A 128 -16.58 7.25 -14.01
CA GLU A 128 -17.62 6.74 -14.90
C GLU A 128 -18.80 7.71 -15.02
N THR A 129 -19.32 7.83 -16.24
CA THR A 129 -20.35 8.81 -16.59
C THR A 129 -21.77 8.35 -16.27
N THR A 130 -21.99 7.09 -15.90
CA THR A 130 -23.33 6.55 -15.62
C THR A 130 -23.41 6.03 -14.19
N GLU A 131 -24.36 6.56 -13.41
CA GLU A 131 -24.57 6.19 -11.99
C GLU A 131 -25.00 4.73 -11.80
N SER A 132 -25.41 4.04 -12.87
CA SER A 132 -25.96 2.69 -12.85
C SER A 132 -24.94 1.55 -12.96
N THR A 133 -23.64 1.84 -13.12
CA THR A 133 -22.65 0.77 -13.27
C THR A 133 -22.19 0.24 -11.91
N VAL A 134 -22.41 -1.06 -11.66
CA VAL A 134 -21.76 -1.78 -10.55
C VAL A 134 -20.43 -2.34 -11.04
N LEU A 135 -19.34 -1.99 -10.35
CA LEU A 135 -18.00 -2.47 -10.66
C LEU A 135 -17.56 -3.46 -9.59
N ARG A 136 -16.93 -4.57 -9.98
CA ARG A 136 -16.27 -5.46 -9.01
C ARG A 136 -14.78 -5.12 -9.01
N CYS A 137 -14.21 -4.78 -7.87
CA CYS A 137 -12.79 -4.54 -7.72
C CYS A 137 -12.14 -5.58 -6.80
N ALA A 138 -10.82 -5.76 -6.95
CA ALA A 138 -10.00 -6.50 -6.02
C ALA A 138 -9.18 -5.52 -5.18
N LEU A 139 -9.41 -5.53 -3.86
CA LEU A 139 -8.65 -4.80 -2.86
C LEU A 139 -7.64 -5.74 -2.22
N ARG A 140 -6.36 -5.49 -2.46
CA ARG A 140 -5.25 -6.17 -1.79
C ARG A 140 -4.84 -5.38 -0.56
N ALA A 141 -4.63 -6.07 0.55
CA ALA A 141 -4.05 -5.52 1.76
C ALA A 141 -2.73 -6.22 2.05
N LYS A 142 -1.66 -5.44 2.14
CA LYS A 142 -0.33 -5.91 2.54
C LYS A 142 -0.01 -5.34 3.91
N SER A 143 0.20 -6.23 4.87
CA SER A 143 0.66 -5.84 6.19
C SER A 143 2.16 -5.62 6.18
N PHE A 144 2.69 -4.81 7.11
CA PHE A 144 4.08 -4.42 7.13
C PHE A 144 4.58 -4.18 8.58
N ARG A 145 5.33 -5.16 9.15
CA ARG A 145 6.25 -5.03 10.31
C ARG A 145 7.74 -4.85 9.92
N PRO A 146 8.36 -3.67 10.10
CA PRO A 146 9.75 -3.38 9.68
C PRO A 146 10.82 -4.40 10.10
N TRP A 147 10.64 -5.07 11.24
CA TRP A 147 11.61 -6.02 11.80
C TRP A 147 11.45 -7.48 11.32
N MET A 148 10.41 -7.80 10.53
CA MET A 148 10.18 -9.16 10.01
C MET A 148 10.38 -9.21 8.47
N PRO A 149 11.13 -10.21 7.96
CA PRO A 149 11.25 -10.46 6.53
C PRO A 149 9.97 -11.10 5.98
N ARG A 150 9.49 -10.58 4.84
CA ARG A 150 8.27 -10.99 4.13
C ARG A 150 6.98 -10.77 4.92
N ARG A 151 5.91 -10.38 4.22
CA ARG A 151 4.61 -10.10 4.83
C ARG A 151 3.50 -10.81 4.09
N VAL A 152 2.42 -10.99 4.83
CA VAL A 152 1.21 -11.60 4.32
C VAL A 152 0.40 -10.60 3.50
N ALA A 153 0.03 -11.04 2.30
CA ALA A 153 -0.85 -10.36 1.36
C ALA A 153 -2.25 -10.99 1.43
N GLY A 154 -3.23 -10.27 1.97
CA GLY A 154 -4.65 -10.65 1.93
C GLY A 154 -5.33 -9.96 0.73
N CYS A 155 -6.28 -10.63 0.09
CA CYS A 155 -7.07 -10.06 -1.00
C CYS A 155 -8.57 -10.18 -0.70
N CYS A 156 -9.31 -9.11 -0.95
CA CYS A 156 -10.76 -9.05 -0.84
C CYS A 156 -11.34 -8.58 -2.18
N HIS A 157 -12.49 -9.11 -2.57
CA HIS A 157 -13.23 -8.61 -3.73
C HIS A 157 -14.40 -7.76 -3.25
N VAL A 158 -14.50 -6.53 -3.75
CA VAL A 158 -15.49 -5.56 -3.29
C VAL A 158 -16.31 -5.06 -4.48
N ASN A 159 -17.60 -4.87 -4.27
CA ASN A 159 -18.49 -4.27 -5.27
C ASN A 159 -18.60 -2.77 -4.99
N LEU A 160 -18.37 -1.97 -6.03
CA LEU A 160 -18.51 -0.52 -6.04
C LEU A 160 -19.86 -0.16 -6.67
N VAL A 161 -20.56 0.78 -6.04
CA VAL A 161 -21.92 1.21 -6.42
C VAL A 161 -21.95 2.74 -6.54
N GLY A 162 -22.23 3.23 -7.75
CA GLY A 162 -22.32 4.67 -8.02
C GLY A 162 -20.96 5.33 -8.31
N ARG A 163 -20.97 6.66 -8.50
CA ARG A 163 -19.78 7.44 -8.86
C ARG A 163 -18.81 7.67 -7.70
N GLN A 164 -19.33 7.74 -6.49
CA GLN A 164 -18.55 7.92 -5.27
C GLN A 164 -19.28 7.19 -4.15
N GLY A 165 -18.52 6.66 -3.20
CA GLY A 165 -19.17 6.02 -2.07
C GLY A 165 -18.21 5.32 -1.14
N GLU A 166 -18.83 4.60 -0.23
CA GLU A 166 -18.18 3.76 0.75
C GLU A 166 -18.47 2.30 0.42
N ALA A 167 -17.44 1.45 0.52
CA ALA A 167 -17.60 0.02 0.34
C ALA A 167 -16.88 -0.75 1.45
N PRO A 168 -17.55 -1.74 2.07
CA PRO A 168 -16.95 -2.53 3.13
C PRO A 168 -15.90 -3.47 2.55
N PHE A 169 -14.88 -3.77 3.35
CA PHE A 169 -13.91 -4.81 3.07
C PHE A 169 -13.68 -5.68 4.31
N SER A 170 -13.23 -6.91 4.06
CA SER A 170 -12.73 -7.80 5.09
C SER A 170 -11.64 -8.66 4.47
N PHE A 171 -10.47 -8.74 5.11
CA PHE A 171 -9.43 -9.68 4.70
C PHE A 171 -8.89 -10.44 5.90
N GLU A 172 -8.75 -11.75 5.73
CA GLU A 172 -8.02 -12.60 6.65
C GLU A 172 -6.55 -12.58 6.25
N SER A 173 -5.65 -12.61 7.24
CA SER A 173 -4.23 -12.81 6.96
C SER A 173 -4.02 -14.27 6.55
N PRO A 174 -3.61 -14.60 5.31
CA PRO A 174 -3.19 -15.94 4.99
C PRO A 174 -2.15 -16.44 6.00
N ASN A 175 -2.45 -17.55 6.67
CA ASN A 175 -1.58 -18.30 7.58
C ASN A 175 -1.29 -17.68 8.97
N PRO A 176 -2.14 -17.98 9.97
CA PRO A 176 -1.80 -17.83 11.39
C PRO A 176 -0.59 -18.68 11.82
N GLY A 177 -0.30 -19.79 11.11
CA GLY A 177 0.74 -20.76 11.47
C GLY A 177 2.13 -20.54 10.87
N GLN A 178 2.30 -19.55 9.97
CA GLN A 178 3.62 -19.21 9.36
C GLN A 178 4.09 -17.79 9.68
N ASN A 179 3.22 -16.95 10.26
CA ASN A 179 3.65 -15.70 10.87
C ASN A 179 4.00 -15.98 12.33
N PRO A 180 5.12 -15.47 12.85
CA PRO A 180 5.32 -15.40 14.30
C PRO A 180 4.08 -14.72 14.89
N GLU A 181 3.53 -15.29 15.96
CA GLU A 181 2.36 -14.79 16.68
C GLU A 181 2.26 -13.27 16.56
N VAL A 182 1.11 -12.77 16.10
CA VAL A 182 0.85 -11.35 15.90
C VAL A 182 1.08 -10.63 17.22
N SER A 183 2.33 -10.18 17.45
CA SER A 183 2.69 -9.53 18.70
C SER A 183 1.95 -8.19 18.75
N PRO A 184 1.39 -7.78 19.90
CA PRO A 184 0.77 -6.48 20.03
C PRO A 184 1.69 -5.35 19.55
N GLY A 185 1.10 -4.28 19.01
CA GLY A 185 1.81 -3.10 18.53
C GLY A 185 1.38 -2.65 17.13
N PRO A 186 2.04 -1.61 16.60
CA PRO A 186 1.61 -1.01 15.35
C PRO A 186 1.92 -1.90 14.15
N LEU A 187 1.04 -1.82 13.16
CA LEU A 187 1.13 -2.50 11.88
C LEU A 187 0.89 -1.49 10.77
N VAL A 188 1.81 -1.37 9.82
CA VAL A 188 1.55 -0.61 8.59
C VAL A 188 0.77 -1.51 7.63
N VAL A 189 -0.32 -1.02 7.05
CA VAL A 189 -1.11 -1.74 6.06
C VAL A 189 -1.23 -0.88 4.80
N PHE A 190 -0.79 -1.44 3.68
CA PHE A 190 -0.99 -0.88 2.34
C PHE A 190 -2.23 -1.50 1.73
N PHE A 191 -3.18 -0.65 1.32
CA PHE A 191 -4.43 -1.01 0.66
C PHE A 191 -4.32 -0.62 -0.80
N GLN A 192 -4.43 -1.59 -1.71
CA GLN A 192 -4.31 -1.34 -3.14
C GLN A 192 -5.48 -1.92 -3.90
N LEU A 193 -6.13 -1.10 -4.71
CA LEU A 193 -6.99 -1.62 -5.78
C LEU A 193 -6.09 -2.14 -6.90
N VAL A 194 -6.14 -3.45 -7.13
CA VAL A 194 -5.28 -4.13 -8.12
C VAL A 194 -5.99 -4.34 -9.46
N SER A 195 -7.30 -4.54 -9.43
CA SER A 195 -8.08 -4.76 -10.64
C SER A 195 -9.55 -4.37 -10.47
N ILE A 196 -10.20 -4.14 -11.60
CA ILE A 196 -11.63 -3.86 -11.70
C ILE A 196 -12.24 -4.63 -12.86
N LYS A 197 -13.50 -5.02 -12.71
CA LYS A 197 -14.31 -5.60 -13.78
C LYS A 197 -15.58 -4.78 -13.92
N ASN A 198 -15.80 -4.25 -15.13
CA ASN A 198 -17.01 -3.53 -15.51
C ASN A 198 -17.90 -4.41 -16.39
N TRP A 199 -18.96 -4.96 -15.80
CA TRP A 199 -19.90 -5.87 -16.48
C TRP A 199 -20.65 -5.24 -17.66
N SER A 200 -20.76 -3.90 -17.72
CA SER A 200 -21.47 -3.21 -18.80
C SER A 200 -20.63 -2.98 -20.06
N ILE A 201 -19.29 -3.08 -19.96
CA ILE A 201 -18.37 -2.75 -21.06
C ILE A 201 -17.46 -3.92 -21.41
N THR A 202 -16.91 -4.63 -20.41
CA THR A 202 -15.90 -5.68 -20.63
C THR A 202 -16.02 -6.80 -19.60
N ASP A 203 -16.03 -8.06 -20.05
CA ASP A 203 -15.99 -9.20 -19.11
C ASP A 203 -14.59 -9.48 -18.53
N THR A 204 -13.58 -8.74 -18.98
CA THR A 204 -12.19 -8.88 -18.54
C THR A 204 -11.88 -8.01 -17.33
N TRP A 205 -11.01 -8.53 -16.45
CA TRP A 205 -10.42 -7.75 -15.37
C TRP A 205 -9.42 -6.76 -15.95
N GLN A 206 -9.56 -5.50 -15.58
CA GLN A 206 -8.69 -4.40 -15.98
C GLN A 206 -7.84 -3.99 -14.80
N ARG A 207 -6.56 -3.70 -15.05
CA ARG A 207 -5.63 -3.29 -14.00
C ARG A 207 -5.95 -1.88 -13.52
N ILE A 208 -5.90 -1.71 -12.22
CA ILE A 208 -5.82 -0.40 -11.56
C ILE A 208 -4.57 -0.44 -10.69
N SER A 209 -3.92 0.70 -10.56
CA SER A 209 -2.94 0.89 -9.52
C SER A 209 -3.38 2.09 -8.72
N ASN A 210 -4.02 1.83 -7.59
CA ASN A 210 -4.32 2.88 -6.63
C ASN A 210 -4.01 2.39 -5.22
N VAL A 211 -3.09 3.07 -4.51
CA VAL A 211 -2.61 2.61 -3.20
C VAL A 211 -2.77 3.66 -2.10
N LEU A 212 -3.32 3.23 -0.96
CA LEU A 212 -3.39 3.97 0.29
C LEU A 212 -2.62 3.24 1.38
N VAL A 213 -2.15 3.98 2.37
CA VAL A 213 -1.38 3.45 3.49
C VAL A 213 -1.98 3.91 4.81
N ARG A 214 -2.05 3.00 5.78
CA ARG A 214 -2.55 3.25 7.14
C ARG A 214 -1.67 2.56 8.17
N VAL A 215 -1.65 3.11 9.39
CA VAL A 215 -1.12 2.42 10.57
C VAL A 215 -2.32 1.95 11.39
N VAL A 216 -2.29 0.69 11.78
CA VAL A 216 -3.30 0.04 12.62
C VAL A 216 -2.58 -0.44 13.88
N GLU A 217 -3.15 -0.17 15.05
CA GLU A 217 -2.64 -0.74 16.30
C GLU A 217 -3.21 -2.15 16.48
N ILE A 218 -2.39 -3.07 16.96
CA ILE A 218 -2.82 -4.42 17.32
C ILE A 218 -2.73 -4.55 18.84
N GLY A 219 -3.86 -4.89 19.46
CA GLY A 219 -3.96 -5.12 20.91
C GLY A 219 -3.39 -6.47 21.35
#